data_AF-A0A2H1WCY9-F1
#
_entry.id   AF-A0A2H1WCY9-F1
#
_cell.length_a   1.000
_cell.length_b   1.000
_cell.length_c   1.000
_cell.angle_alpha   90.00
_cell.angle_beta   90.00
_cell.angle_gamma   90.00
#
_symmetry.space_group_name_H-M   'P 1'
#
loop_
_entity.id
_entity.type
_entity.pdbx_description
1 polymer ?
#
loop_
_entity_poly.entity_id
_entity_poly.type
_entity_poly.pdbx_seq_one_letter_code
_entity_poly.pdbx_strand_id
1 'polypeptide(L)' 'MLIMNYINWNFQLPFRYETYKATLKKIPATRLSRLTEALANYDPVLNEYFFDRHPGVFAQILNYYRFG' A
#
# COMPACT_ATOMS: atom_id res chain seq x y z
N MET A 1 -16.34 -3.08 15.40
CA MET A 1 -15.09 -2.41 14.99
C MET A 1 -14.45 -3.26 13.90
N LEU A 2 -14.82 -3.03 12.64
CA LEU A 2 -14.26 -3.76 11.51
C LEU A 2 -12.78 -3.40 11.41
N ILE A 3 -11.90 -4.33 11.76
CA ILE A 3 -10.46 -4.18 11.55
C ILE A 3 -10.28 -4.15 10.03
N MET A 4 -10.05 -2.96 9.47
CA MET A 4 -9.69 -2.79 8.06
C MET A 4 -8.35 -3.48 7.81
N ASN A 5 -8.42 -4.74 7.39
CA ASN A 5 -7.27 -5.62 7.09
C ASN A 5 -6.54 -5.23 5.80
N TYR A 6 -7.10 -4.29 5.04
CA TYR A 6 -6.61 -3.84 3.73
C TYR A 6 -5.95 -2.46 3.81
N ILE A 7 -5.06 -2.20 2.87
CA ILE A 7 -4.48 -0.88 2.55
C ILE A 7 -4.86 -0.56 1.12
N ASN A 8 -5.38 0.65 0.93
CA ASN A 8 -5.66 1.24 -0.38
C ASN A 8 -4.47 2.07 -0.83
N TRP A 9 -4.16 2.00 -2.13
CA TRP A 9 -3.08 2.77 -2.74
C TRP A 9 -3.59 3.50 -3.97
N ASN A 10 -3.24 4.78 -4.09
CA ASN A 10 -3.64 5.64 -5.18
C ASN A 10 -2.39 6.13 -5.94
N PHE A 11 -2.36 5.91 -7.26
CA PHE A 11 -1.25 6.26 -8.15
C PHE A 11 -1.68 7.23 -9.27
N GLN A 12 -2.65 8.10 -8.99
CA GLN A 12 -3.34 8.99 -9.95
C GLN A 12 -4.38 8.23 -10.79
N LEU A 13 -5.51 8.89 -11.10
CA LEU A 13 -6.64 8.27 -11.82
C LEU A 13 -6.16 7.63 -13.13
N PRO A 14 -6.52 6.37 -13.48
CA PRO A 14 -7.47 5.45 -12.84
C PRO A 14 -6.82 4.36 -11.95
N PHE A 15 -5.57 4.50 -11.51
CA PHE A 15 -4.83 3.39 -10.91
C PHE A 15 -4.96 3.34 -9.39
N ARG A 16 -5.75 2.37 -8.92
CA ARG A 16 -5.87 2.01 -7.50
C ARG A 16 -5.46 0.57 -7.30
N TYR A 17 -4.71 0.32 -6.23
CA TYR A 17 -4.34 -1.02 -5.80
C TYR A 17 -4.84 -1.26 -4.38
N GLU A 18 -5.17 -2.51 -4.10
CA GLU A 18 -5.55 -2.96 -2.76
C GLU A 18 -4.67 -4.14 -2.36
N THR A 19 -4.23 -4.15 -1.11
CA THR A 19 -3.44 -5.25 -0.56
C THR A 19 -3.68 -5.42 0.93
N TYR A 20 -3.46 -6.62 1.45
CA TYR A 20 -3.57 -6.88 2.88
C TYR A 20 -2.37 -6.29 3.63
N LYS A 21 -2.63 -5.73 4.82
CA LYS A 21 -1.58 -5.31 5.77
C LYS A 21 -0.61 -6.46 6.08
N ALA A 22 -1.14 -7.67 6.21
CA ALA A 22 -0.34 -8.88 6.46
C ALA A 22 0.65 -9.19 5.33
N THR A 23 0.28 -8.95 4.07
CA THR A 23 1.15 -9.19 2.91
C THR A 23 2.41 -8.34 2.97
N LEU A 24 2.29 -7.06 3.35
CA LEU A 24 3.44 -6.16 3.47
C LEU A 24 4.34 -6.49 4.67
N LYS A 25 3.77 -7.10 5.72
CA LYS A 25 4.51 -7.54 6.90
C LYS A 25 5.31 -8.83 6.68
N LYS A 26 5.07 -9.57 5.60
CA LYS A 26 5.84 -10.80 5.27
C LYS A 26 7.34 -10.54 5.14
N ILE A 27 7.71 -9.39 4.60
CA ILE A 27 9.11 -8.98 4.44
C ILE A 27 9.34 -7.77 5.36
N PRO A 28 9.91 -7.96 6.55
CA PRO A 28 10.16 -6.87 7.48
C PRO A 28 11.27 -5.94 6.95
N ALA A 29 11.39 -4.76 7.55
CA ALA A 29 12.41 -3.75 7.25
C ALA A 29 12.31 -3.08 5.86
N THR A 30 11.21 -3.24 5.14
CA THR A 30 10.93 -2.47 3.92
C THR A 30 10.09 -1.23 4.22
N ARG A 31 10.11 -0.23 3.32
CA ARG A 31 9.27 0.96 3.46
C ARG A 31 7.78 0.64 3.54
N LEU A 32 7.30 -0.36 2.79
CA LEU A 32 5.88 -0.75 2.79
C LEU A 32 5.50 -1.55 4.05
N SER A 33 6.47 -2.21 4.71
CA SER A 33 6.23 -2.89 5.99
C SER A 33 6.05 -1.92 7.17
N ARG A 34 6.50 -0.66 7.03
CA ARG A 34 6.51 0.39 8.07
C ARG A 34 5.53 1.52 7.78
N LEU A 35 4.50 1.27 6.98
CA LEU A 35 3.47 2.28 6.73
C LEU A 35 2.74 2.64 8.02
N THR A 36 2.59 3.95 8.23
CA THR A 36 1.87 4.52 9.36
C THR A 36 0.99 5.65 8.86
N GLU A 37 -0.11 5.89 9.55
CA GLU A 37 -1.04 7.01 9.27
C GLU A 37 -0.38 8.40 9.47
N ALA A 38 0.77 8.45 10.14
CA ALA A 38 1.59 9.66 10.29
C ALA A 38 2.41 10.03 9.04
N LEU A 39 2.38 9.22 7.98
CA LEU A 39 3.14 9.52 6.76
C LEU A 39 2.44 10.61 5.94
N ALA A 40 3.23 11.50 5.35
CA ALA A 40 2.74 12.63 4.55
C ALA A 40 1.94 12.21 3.31
N ASN A 41 2.04 10.95 2.89
CA ASN A 41 1.36 10.40 1.75
C ASN A 41 0.10 9.60 2.10
N TYR A 42 -0.32 9.59 3.37
CA TYR A 42 -1.57 8.99 3.82
C TYR A 42 -2.70 10.03 3.79
N ASP A 43 -3.82 9.67 3.17
CA ASP A 43 -5.06 10.42 3.20
C ASP A 43 -6.00 9.81 4.26
N PRO A 44 -6.26 10.51 5.39
CA PRO A 44 -7.11 10.00 6.45
C PRO A 44 -8.61 10.02 6.12
N VAL A 45 -9.03 10.79 5.11
CA VAL A 45 -10.44 10.86 4.67
C VAL A 45 -10.79 9.64 3.83
N LEU A 46 -9.89 9.26 2.91
CA LEU A 46 -10.06 8.11 2.03
C LEU A 46 -9.43 6.83 2.57
N ASN A 47 -8.64 6.91 3.66
CA ASN A 47 -7.88 5.81 4.25
C ASN A 47 -7.00 5.11 3.18
N GLU A 48 -6.26 5.89 2.42
CA GLU A 48 -5.40 5.42 1.32
C GLU A 48 -4.03 6.09 1.32
N TYR A 49 -3.05 5.46 0.71
CA TYR A 49 -1.73 6.07 0.49
C TYR A 49 -1.57 6.49 -0.96
N PHE A 50 -1.19 7.75 -1.19
CA PHE A 50 -0.88 8.28 -2.50
C PHE A 50 0.60 8.07 -2.86
N PHE A 51 0.87 7.73 -4.12
CA PHE A 51 2.21 7.61 -4.66
C PHE A 51 2.25 8.19 -6.07
N ASP A 52 3.01 9.26 -6.24
CA ASP A 52 3.31 9.85 -7.55
C ASP A 52 4.38 9.02 -8.29
N ARG A 53 4.04 7.77 -8.63
CA ARG A 53 4.95 6.80 -9.27
C ARG A 53 4.21 6.00 -10.35
N HIS A 54 4.97 5.44 -11.29
CA HIS A 54 4.38 4.66 -12.38
C HIS A 54 3.70 3.36 -11.86
N PRO A 55 2.40 3.16 -12.12
CA PRO A 55 1.61 2.05 -11.57
C PRO A 55 2.14 0.67 -11.98
N GLY A 56 2.70 0.55 -13.20
CA GLY A 56 3.28 -0.71 -13.69
C GLY A 56 4.42 -1.26 -12.83
N VAL A 57 5.20 -0.39 -12.18
CA VAL A 57 6.28 -0.81 -11.27
C VAL A 57 5.70 -1.30 -9.95
N PHE A 58 4.60 -0.70 -9.49
CA PHE A 58 3.99 -1.05 -8.22
C PHE A 58 3.39 -2.46 -8.22
N ALA A 59 2.83 -2.90 -9.35
CA ALA A 59 2.33 -4.27 -9.51
C ALA A 59 3.44 -5.31 -9.28
N GLN A 60 4.65 -5.07 -9.80
CA GLN A 60 5.80 -5.96 -9.59
C GLN A 60 6.23 -5.99 -8.12
N ILE A 61 6.25 -4.81 -7.46
CA ILE A 61 6.54 -4.71 -6.03
C ILE A 61 5.52 -5.52 -5.22
N LEU A 62 4.22 -5.38 -5.47
CA LEU A 62 3.21 -6.16 -4.75
C LEU A 62 3.34 -7.66 -4.98
N ASN A 63 3.66 -8.09 -6.21
CA ASN A 63 3.88 -9.49 -6.53
C ASN A 63 5.05 -10.07 -5.74
N TYR A 64 6.12 -9.29 -5.53
CA TYR A 64 7.25 -9.71 -4.69
C TYR A 64 6.83 -10.00 -3.23
N TYR A 65 5.90 -9.24 -2.64
CA TYR A 65 5.38 -9.56 -1.31
C TYR A 65 4.39 -10.74 -1.30
N ARG A 66 3.68 -10.97 -2.41
CA ARG A 66 2.65 -12.02 -2.50
C ARG A 66 3.25 -13.40 -2.71
N PHE A 67 4.16 -13.51 -3.67
CA PHE A 67 4.75 -14.77 -4.15
C PHE A 67 6.21 -14.96 -3.77
N GLY A 68 6.82 -13.98 -3.08
CA GLY A 68 8.24 -13.92 -2.74
C GLY A 68 8.89 -15.26 -2.46
#